data_AF-A0A5B2U204-F1
#
_entry.id   AF-A0A5B2U204-F1
#
_cell.length_a   1.000
_cell.length_b   1.000
_cell.length_c   1.000
_cell.angle_alpha   90.00
_cell.angle_beta   90.00
_cell.angle_gamma   90.00
#
_symmetry.space_group_name_H-M   'P 1'
#
loop_
_entity.id
_entity.type
_entity.pdbx_description
1 polymer ?
#
loop_
_entity_poly.entity_id
_entity_poly.type
_entity_poly.pdbx_seq_one_letter_code
_entity_poly.pdbx_strand_id
1 'polypeptide(L)'
;MKYLKRLLIVACIFFILVFLYLEFGGRFVLNTDNKREITWNMRIDKKLPDNFINFYNTVYPNSMSQNSWDFYIKAFTQSNPNVNECPCRETGNRIMPTLNIQNKSPLDYFLLIRYIEQNYTQKDCLNFNFSNFDFLNNNKGIEQVSRSVFNKPAKELHPLEMGEILALYNNPRKSNRYRNPEYAKERATYFYNLYLNNLKK
;
A
#
# COMPACT_ATOMS: atom_id res chain seq x y z
N MET A 1 32.20 -34.84 -11.25
CA MET A 1 32.43 -33.37 -11.25
C MET A 1 31.86 -32.63 -12.47
N LYS A 2 32.08 -33.08 -13.73
CA LYS A 2 31.55 -32.40 -14.93
C LYS A 2 30.01 -32.29 -14.97
N TYR A 3 29.31 -33.36 -14.57
CA TYR A 3 27.84 -33.39 -14.53
C TYR A 3 27.26 -32.49 -13.42
N LEU A 4 27.89 -32.46 -12.24
CA LEU A 4 27.48 -31.58 -11.14
C LEU A 4 27.58 -30.09 -11.54
N LYS A 5 28.66 -29.69 -12.21
CA LYS A 5 28.79 -28.32 -12.73
C LYS A 5 27.69 -27.96 -13.74
N ARG A 6 27.36 -28.89 -14.66
CA ARG A 6 26.26 -28.68 -15.63
C ARG A 6 24.90 -28.57 -14.93
N LEU A 7 24.64 -29.41 -13.93
CA LEU A 7 23.40 -29.38 -13.17
C LEU A 7 23.24 -28.06 -12.40
N LEU A 8 24.32 -27.57 -11.76
CA LEU A 8 24.32 -26.27 -11.09
C LEU A 8 24.04 -25.12 -12.06
N ILE A 9 24.64 -25.13 -13.26
CA ILE A 9 24.39 -24.10 -14.27
C ILE A 9 22.92 -24.10 -14.70
N VAL A 10 22.35 -25.28 -14.97
CA VAL A 10 20.93 -25.41 -15.34
C VAL A 10 20.02 -24.91 -14.23
N ALA A 11 20.32 -25.25 -12.96
CA ALA A 11 19.57 -24.76 -11.82
C ALA A 11 19.65 -23.22 -11.71
N CYS A 12 20.83 -22.63 -11.86
CA CYS A 12 21.00 -21.18 -11.85
C CYS A 12 20.19 -20.49 -12.95
N ILE A 13 20.23 -21.03 -14.19
CA ILE A 13 19.44 -20.48 -15.31
C ILE A 13 17.94 -20.55 -14.99
N PHE A 14 17.47 -21.67 -14.44
CA PHE A 14 16.08 -21.82 -14.03
C PHE A 14 15.68 -20.77 -12.98
N PHE A 15 16.48 -20.57 -11.93
CA PHE A 15 16.20 -19.54 -10.93
C PHE A 15 16.19 -18.12 -11.51
N ILE A 16 17.10 -17.82 -12.45
CA ILE A 16 17.11 -16.53 -13.15
C ILE A 16 15.82 -16.34 -13.96
N LEU A 17 15.38 -17.36 -14.70
CA LEU A 17 14.14 -17.29 -15.47
C LEU A 17 12.91 -17.11 -14.56
N VAL A 18 12.87 -17.82 -13.43
CA VAL A 18 11.81 -17.65 -12.42
C VAL A 18 11.83 -16.24 -11.87
N PHE A 19 12.99 -15.70 -11.50
CA PHE A 19 13.11 -14.34 -11.00
C PHE A 19 12.66 -13.30 -12.04
N LEU A 20 13.08 -13.45 -13.31
CA LEU A 20 12.65 -12.58 -14.40
C LEU A 20 11.13 -12.65 -14.63
N TYR A 21 10.55 -13.84 -14.52
CA TYR A 21 9.10 -14.00 -14.58
C TYR A 21 8.40 -13.33 -13.40
N LEU A 22 8.92 -13.46 -12.19
CA LEU A 22 8.37 -12.77 -11.02
C LEU A 22 8.47 -11.26 -11.13
N GLU A 23 9.55 -10.74 -11.71
CA GLU A 23 9.77 -9.32 -11.88
C GLU A 23 8.91 -8.74 -13.02
N PHE A 24 8.87 -9.38 -14.19
CA PHE A 24 8.24 -8.82 -15.39
C PHE A 24 6.97 -9.53 -15.86
N GLY A 25 6.59 -10.65 -15.21
CA GLY A 25 5.47 -11.50 -15.60
C GLY A 25 4.14 -10.77 -15.65
N GLY A 26 3.93 -9.74 -14.81
CA GLY A 26 2.73 -8.91 -14.85
C GLY A 26 2.49 -8.26 -16.21
N ARG A 27 3.55 -7.97 -16.99
CA ARG A 27 3.41 -7.45 -18.37
C ARG A 27 2.78 -8.45 -19.33
N PHE A 28 2.91 -9.74 -19.05
CA PHE A 28 2.39 -10.83 -19.88
C PHE A 28 1.03 -11.33 -19.39
N VAL A 29 0.84 -11.42 -18.06
CA VAL A 29 -0.42 -11.87 -17.43
C VAL A 29 -1.53 -10.83 -17.60
N LEU A 30 -1.20 -9.54 -17.53
CA LEU A 30 -2.19 -8.48 -17.70
C LEU A 30 -2.44 -8.20 -19.19
N ASN A 31 -3.68 -8.44 -19.62
CA ASN A 31 -4.15 -8.02 -20.94
C ASN A 31 -4.24 -6.49 -21.07
N THR A 32 -4.48 -5.99 -22.28
CA THR A 32 -4.52 -4.55 -22.57
C THR A 32 -5.61 -3.82 -21.76
N ASP A 33 -6.77 -4.44 -21.57
CA ASP A 33 -7.89 -3.83 -20.85
C ASP A 33 -7.58 -3.71 -19.36
N ASN A 34 -6.99 -4.73 -18.75
CA ASN A 34 -6.53 -4.68 -17.36
C ASN A 34 -5.47 -3.59 -17.16
N LYS A 35 -4.54 -3.43 -18.12
CA LYS A 35 -3.53 -2.34 -18.06
C LYS A 35 -4.17 -0.96 -18.17
N ARG A 36 -5.19 -0.81 -19.02
CA ARG A 36 -5.98 0.43 -19.13
C ARG A 36 -6.73 0.71 -17.85
N GLU A 37 -7.35 -0.29 -17.25
CA GLU A 37 -8.08 -0.20 -15.99
C GLU A 37 -7.15 0.24 -14.84
N ILE A 38 -5.96 -0.36 -14.73
CA ILE A 38 -4.94 0.08 -13.76
C ILE A 38 -4.58 1.54 -14.01
N THR A 39 -4.29 1.91 -15.26
CA THR A 39 -3.91 3.28 -15.60
C THR A 39 -5.02 4.28 -15.31
N TRP A 40 -6.28 3.90 -15.56
CA TRP A 40 -7.44 4.72 -15.27
C TRP A 40 -7.62 4.93 -13.77
N ASN A 41 -7.55 3.87 -12.97
CA ASN A 41 -7.63 3.95 -11.51
C ASN A 41 -6.47 4.78 -10.93
N MET A 42 -5.27 4.64 -11.48
CA MET A 42 -4.08 5.37 -11.05
C MET A 42 -4.02 6.81 -11.56
N ARG A 43 -5.00 7.30 -12.35
CA ARG A 43 -5.12 8.73 -12.63
C ARG A 43 -5.64 9.42 -11.37
N ILE A 44 -4.75 10.15 -10.73
CA ILE A 44 -5.04 10.82 -9.46
C ILE A 44 -5.34 12.28 -9.75
N ASP A 45 -6.59 12.67 -9.55
CA ASP A 45 -7.01 14.07 -9.71
C ASP A 45 -6.62 14.94 -8.51
N LYS A 46 -6.44 14.34 -7.33
CA LYS A 46 -6.14 15.03 -6.06
C LYS A 46 -4.94 14.42 -5.37
N LYS A 47 -3.87 15.20 -5.19
CA LYS A 47 -2.67 14.78 -4.44
C LYS A 47 -2.89 14.96 -2.95
N LEU A 48 -2.32 14.06 -2.15
CA LEU A 48 -2.29 14.21 -0.70
C LEU A 48 -1.40 15.39 -0.31
N PRO A 49 -1.75 16.10 0.78
CA PRO A 49 -0.90 17.16 1.28
C PRO A 49 0.38 16.57 1.90
N ASP A 50 1.50 17.30 1.78
CA ASP A 50 2.81 16.79 2.19
C ASP A 50 2.90 16.50 3.69
N ASN A 51 2.15 17.22 4.55
CA ASN A 51 2.06 16.92 5.98
C ASN A 51 1.57 15.48 6.23
N PHE A 52 0.59 15.02 5.46
CA PHE A 52 0.04 13.67 5.60
C PHE A 52 1.00 12.60 5.06
N ILE A 53 1.64 12.86 3.91
CA ILE A 53 2.65 11.96 3.35
C ILE A 53 3.82 11.79 4.34
N ASN A 54 4.31 12.90 4.90
CA ASN A 54 5.38 12.89 5.88
C ASN A 54 4.96 12.16 7.16
N PHE A 55 3.76 12.44 7.68
CA PHE A 55 3.21 11.71 8.81
C PHE A 55 3.17 10.19 8.55
N TYR A 56 2.63 9.78 7.41
CA TYR A 56 2.53 8.37 7.03
C TYR A 56 3.90 7.70 6.93
N ASN A 57 4.88 8.34 6.27
CA ASN A 57 6.23 7.80 6.15
C ASN A 57 6.99 7.75 7.48
N THR A 58 6.66 8.64 8.43
CA THR A 58 7.21 8.58 9.79
C THR A 58 6.55 7.47 10.61
N VAL A 59 5.24 7.27 10.48
CA VAL A 59 4.53 6.15 11.15
C VAL A 59 5.01 4.80 10.62
N TYR A 60 5.18 4.69 9.30
CA TYR A 60 5.69 3.51 8.60
C TYR A 60 7.01 3.83 7.89
N PRO A 61 8.16 3.68 8.58
CA PRO A 61 9.47 3.99 8.02
C PRO A 61 9.74 3.25 6.70
N ASN A 62 10.34 3.96 5.74
CA ASN A 62 10.64 3.46 4.40
C ASN A 62 9.42 3.11 3.54
N SER A 63 8.19 3.44 3.94
CA SER A 63 6.99 3.18 3.12
C SER A 63 7.04 3.86 1.74
N MET A 64 7.81 4.94 1.60
CA MET A 64 8.02 5.62 0.31
C MET A 64 9.07 4.98 -0.61
N SER A 65 9.92 4.09 -0.09
CA SER A 65 11.07 3.54 -0.82
C SER A 65 11.08 2.01 -0.91
N GLN A 66 10.45 1.32 0.04
CA GLN A 66 10.36 -0.14 0.03
C GLN A 66 9.44 -0.61 -1.09
N ASN A 67 9.68 -1.83 -1.56
CA ASN A 67 8.84 -2.50 -2.55
C ASN A 67 8.38 -3.86 -2.02
N SER A 68 7.60 -4.58 -2.82
CA SER A 68 6.98 -5.81 -2.38
C SER A 68 7.98 -6.92 -2.06
N TRP A 69 9.16 -6.96 -2.70
CA TRP A 69 10.21 -7.93 -2.34
C TRP A 69 10.65 -7.80 -0.88
N ASP A 70 10.72 -6.58 -0.34
CA ASP A 70 11.08 -6.35 1.07
C ASP A 70 10.10 -7.07 2.01
N PHE A 71 8.82 -7.11 1.67
CA PHE A 71 7.81 -7.84 2.42
C PHE A 71 8.04 -9.35 2.38
N TYR A 72 8.24 -9.93 1.19
CA TYR A 72 8.43 -11.37 1.05
C TYR A 72 9.72 -11.84 1.73
N ILE A 73 10.83 -11.10 1.57
CA ILE A 73 12.10 -11.41 2.23
C ILE A 73 11.94 -11.37 3.77
N LYS A 74 11.24 -10.34 4.30
CA LYS A 74 10.94 -10.27 5.73
C LYS A 74 10.06 -11.43 6.20
N ALA A 75 9.08 -11.85 5.41
CA ALA A 75 8.21 -12.98 5.74
C ALA A 75 8.96 -14.32 5.83
N PHE A 76 10.07 -14.49 5.11
CA PHE A 76 10.92 -15.68 5.23
C PHE A 76 11.87 -15.64 6.43
N THR A 77 12.23 -14.44 6.89
CA THR A 77 13.24 -14.25 7.95
C THR A 77 12.63 -13.97 9.33
N GLN A 78 11.37 -13.53 9.37
CA GLN A 78 10.68 -13.10 10.59
C GLN A 78 9.33 -13.83 10.70
N SER A 79 9.03 -14.37 11.89
CA SER A 79 7.76 -15.05 12.17
C SER A 79 6.55 -14.11 12.23
N ASN A 80 6.78 -12.82 12.49
CA ASN A 80 5.75 -11.78 12.48
C ASN A 80 6.38 -10.47 11.99
N PRO A 81 6.60 -10.31 10.68
CA PRO A 81 7.23 -9.11 10.15
C PRO A 81 6.34 -7.92 10.50
N ASN A 82 6.90 -6.92 11.18
CA ASN A 82 6.20 -5.66 11.37
C ASN A 82 6.09 -5.03 9.98
N VAL A 83 4.92 -5.22 9.35
CA VAL A 83 4.70 -4.83 7.97
C VAL A 83 4.57 -3.32 7.96
N ASN A 84 5.68 -2.62 7.78
CA ASN A 84 5.62 -1.24 7.30
C ASN A 84 4.76 -1.29 6.04
N GLU A 85 3.66 -0.54 6.01
CA GLU A 85 2.72 -0.61 4.89
C GLU A 85 3.46 -0.25 3.58
N CYS A 86 3.28 -1.09 2.55
CA CYS A 86 3.75 -0.80 1.19
C CYS A 86 2.54 -0.26 0.42
N PRO A 87 2.50 1.05 0.11
CA PRO A 87 1.34 1.65 -0.55
C PRO A 87 0.94 0.94 -1.84
N CYS A 88 1.89 0.55 -2.70
CA CYS A 88 1.58 -0.13 -3.96
C CYS A 88 1.05 -1.55 -3.77
N ARG A 89 1.41 -2.23 -2.68
CA ARG A 89 0.79 -3.51 -2.33
C ARG A 89 -0.70 -3.33 -1.99
N GLU A 90 -1.01 -2.32 -1.19
CA GLU A 90 -2.41 -1.98 -0.87
C GLU A 90 -3.19 -1.58 -2.12
N THR A 91 -2.57 -0.79 -3.00
CA THR A 91 -3.15 -0.41 -4.30
C THR A 91 -3.44 -1.63 -5.16
N GLY A 92 -2.49 -2.57 -5.28
CA GLY A 92 -2.70 -3.81 -6.03
C GLY A 92 -3.83 -4.66 -5.47
N ASN A 93 -3.91 -4.79 -4.14
CA ASN A 93 -5.01 -5.50 -3.47
C ASN A 93 -6.38 -4.86 -3.74
N ARG A 94 -6.43 -3.53 -3.84
CA ARG A 94 -7.66 -2.76 -4.11
C ARG A 94 -8.08 -2.79 -5.58
N ILE A 95 -7.12 -2.78 -6.50
CA ILE A 95 -7.38 -2.82 -7.94
C ILE A 95 -7.69 -4.25 -8.39
N MET A 96 -7.06 -5.27 -7.81
CA MET A 96 -7.23 -6.66 -8.27
C MET A 96 -8.70 -7.10 -8.46
N PRO A 97 -9.64 -6.80 -7.55
CA PRO A 97 -11.06 -7.15 -7.75
C PRO A 97 -11.73 -6.49 -8.95
N THR A 98 -11.23 -5.33 -9.42
CA THR A 98 -11.78 -4.63 -10.59
C THR A 98 -11.28 -5.21 -11.90
N LEU A 99 -10.21 -6.01 -11.87
CA LEU A 99 -9.60 -6.60 -13.06
C LEU A 99 -10.35 -7.86 -13.51
N ASN A 100 -10.51 -7.97 -14.83
CA ASN A 100 -11.09 -9.14 -15.49
C ASN A 100 -10.02 -10.23 -15.65
N ILE A 101 -9.66 -10.85 -14.53
CA ILE A 101 -8.77 -12.01 -14.44
C ILE A 101 -9.58 -13.15 -13.84
N GLN A 102 -9.69 -14.26 -14.59
CA GLN A 102 -10.34 -15.49 -14.14
C GLN A 102 -9.42 -16.27 -13.20
N ASN A 103 -9.99 -16.92 -12.18
CA ASN A 103 -9.27 -17.81 -11.26
C ASN A 103 -8.01 -17.18 -10.63
N LYS A 104 -8.16 -15.98 -10.07
CA LYS A 104 -7.07 -15.21 -9.44
C LYS A 104 -6.31 -16.06 -8.40
N SER A 105 -5.01 -16.23 -8.62
CA SER A 105 -4.10 -16.91 -7.70
C SER A 105 -3.27 -15.90 -6.89
N PRO A 106 -2.67 -16.30 -5.75
CA PRO A 106 -1.74 -15.44 -5.01
C PRO A 106 -0.57 -14.92 -5.87
N LEU A 107 -0.16 -15.70 -6.88
CA LEU A 107 0.88 -15.30 -7.82
C LEU A 107 0.41 -14.13 -8.71
N ASP A 108 -0.86 -14.12 -9.13
CA ASP A 108 -1.41 -13.02 -9.94
C ASP A 108 -1.44 -11.71 -9.15
N TYR A 109 -1.74 -11.77 -7.85
CA TYR A 109 -1.63 -10.61 -6.96
C TYR A 109 -0.20 -10.08 -6.93
N PHE A 110 0.78 -10.97 -6.73
CA PHE A 110 2.17 -10.58 -6.72
C PHE A 110 2.61 -9.94 -8.05
N LEU A 111 2.28 -10.57 -9.18
CA LEU A 111 2.63 -10.06 -10.51
C LEU A 111 1.96 -8.72 -10.83
N LEU A 112 0.71 -8.52 -10.41
CA LEU A 112 0.03 -7.22 -10.51
C LEU A 112 0.75 -6.16 -9.67
N ILE A 113 1.07 -6.47 -8.42
CA ILE A 113 1.72 -5.52 -7.52
C ILE A 113 3.10 -5.14 -8.07
N ARG A 114 3.89 -6.11 -8.55
CA ARG A 114 5.17 -5.83 -9.23
C ARG A 114 5.00 -4.96 -10.46
N TYR A 115 3.97 -5.23 -11.28
CA TYR A 115 3.64 -4.38 -12.42
C TYR A 115 3.32 -2.94 -11.98
N ILE A 116 2.55 -2.74 -10.91
CA ILE A 116 2.26 -1.41 -10.38
C ILE A 116 3.55 -0.72 -9.91
N GLU A 117 4.38 -1.40 -9.11
CA GLU A 117 5.64 -0.86 -8.59
C GLU A 117 6.67 -0.50 -9.69
N GLN A 118 6.58 -1.11 -10.86
CA GLN A 118 7.42 -0.77 -12.02
C GLN A 118 6.95 0.47 -12.77
N ASN A 119 5.69 0.88 -12.62
CA ASN A 119 5.09 1.97 -13.40
C ASN A 119 4.69 3.18 -12.53
N TYR A 120 4.60 3.01 -11.21
CA TYR A 120 4.14 4.02 -10.27
C TYR A 120 5.02 4.05 -9.03
N THR A 121 5.22 5.23 -8.46
CA THR A 121 5.95 5.37 -7.20
C THR A 121 5.08 4.99 -6.02
N GLN A 122 5.69 4.66 -4.87
CA GLN A 122 4.94 4.45 -3.62
C GLN A 122 4.10 5.67 -3.23
N LYS A 123 4.57 6.89 -3.56
CA LYS A 123 3.79 8.13 -3.36
C LYS A 123 2.55 8.17 -4.23
N ASP A 124 2.63 7.73 -5.48
CA ASP A 124 1.45 7.65 -6.38
C ASP A 124 0.44 6.62 -5.85
N CYS A 125 0.91 5.45 -5.43
CA CYS A 125 0.07 4.44 -4.81
C CYS A 125 -0.59 4.93 -3.51
N LEU A 126 0.14 5.65 -2.65
CA LEU A 126 -0.42 6.25 -1.44
C LEU A 126 -1.50 7.28 -1.78
N ASN A 127 -1.21 8.15 -2.76
CA ASN A 127 -2.17 9.13 -3.24
C ASN A 127 -3.46 8.46 -3.75
N PHE A 128 -3.35 7.37 -4.54
CA PHE A 128 -4.50 6.60 -5.00
C PHE A 128 -5.30 6.04 -3.82
N ASN A 129 -4.60 5.39 -2.89
CA ASN A 129 -5.20 4.69 -1.76
C ASN A 129 -6.06 5.62 -0.91
N PHE A 130 -5.58 6.82 -0.60
CA PHE A 130 -6.27 7.73 0.30
C PHE A 130 -7.19 8.72 -0.40
N SER A 131 -6.98 9.03 -1.68
CA SER A 131 -7.85 9.98 -2.41
C SER A 131 -9.15 9.34 -2.87
N ASN A 132 -9.13 8.04 -3.19
CA ASN A 132 -10.30 7.30 -3.65
C ASN A 132 -11.02 6.54 -2.52
N PHE A 133 -10.47 6.51 -1.31
CA PHE A 133 -11.10 5.81 -0.20
C PHE A 133 -12.32 6.56 0.33
N ASP A 134 -13.39 5.81 0.55
CA ASP A 134 -14.58 6.31 1.25
C ASP A 134 -14.41 6.11 2.75
N PHE A 135 -14.21 7.21 3.47
CA PHE A 135 -14.09 7.27 4.93
C PHE A 135 -15.46 7.24 5.64
N LEU A 136 -16.45 6.57 5.04
CA LEU A 136 -17.86 6.53 5.44
C LEU A 136 -18.61 7.82 5.15
N ASN A 137 -19.93 7.70 4.98
CA ASN A 137 -20.84 8.82 4.71
C ASN A 137 -20.45 9.61 3.44
N ASN A 138 -19.91 8.91 2.42
CA ASN A 138 -19.46 9.49 1.16
C ASN A 138 -18.32 10.52 1.32
N ASN A 139 -17.56 10.44 2.43
CA ASN A 139 -16.35 11.21 2.63
C ASN A 139 -15.20 10.61 1.83
N LYS A 140 -15.21 10.85 0.51
CA LYS A 140 -14.17 10.36 -0.41
C LYS A 140 -12.95 11.24 -0.37
N GLY A 141 -11.82 10.70 0.06
CA GLY A 141 -10.55 11.42 0.12
C GLY A 141 -10.29 12.14 1.44
N ILE A 142 -9.00 12.39 1.73
CA ILE A 142 -8.55 13.05 2.97
C ILE A 142 -9.17 14.43 3.16
N GLU A 143 -9.31 15.24 2.09
CA GLU A 143 -9.89 16.58 2.21
C GLU A 143 -11.36 16.52 2.70
N GLN A 144 -12.16 15.59 2.17
CA GLN A 144 -13.57 15.49 2.57
C GLN A 144 -13.72 15.01 4.00
N VAL A 145 -12.99 13.97 4.41
CA VAL A 145 -13.04 13.50 5.80
C VAL A 145 -12.48 14.54 6.77
N SER A 146 -11.44 15.30 6.39
CA SER A 146 -10.88 16.39 7.20
C SER A 146 -11.92 17.47 7.49
N ARG A 147 -12.64 17.91 6.45
CA ARG A 147 -13.73 18.89 6.58
C ARG A 147 -14.89 18.35 7.39
N SER A 148 -15.31 17.11 7.13
CA SER A 148 -16.46 16.50 7.81
C SER A 148 -16.21 16.24 9.30
N VAL A 149 -14.99 15.86 9.70
CA VAL A 149 -14.69 15.42 11.08
C VAL A 149 -14.04 16.53 11.91
N PHE A 150 -13.16 17.33 11.33
CA PHE A 150 -12.34 18.32 12.05
C PHE A 150 -12.63 19.77 11.64
N ASN A 151 -13.53 19.99 10.67
CA ASN A 151 -13.90 21.31 10.15
C ASN A 151 -12.70 22.15 9.66
N LYS A 152 -11.70 21.50 9.04
CA LYS A 152 -10.50 22.19 8.52
C LYS A 152 -9.88 21.52 7.28
N PRO A 153 -9.04 22.23 6.51
CA PRO A 153 -8.34 21.66 5.36
C PRO A 153 -7.38 20.54 5.76
N ALA A 154 -7.17 19.54 4.90
CA ALA A 154 -6.30 18.40 5.21
C ALA A 154 -4.83 18.81 5.49
N LYS A 155 -4.37 19.89 4.85
CA LYS A 155 -3.02 20.47 5.08
C LYS A 155 -2.82 21.05 6.49
N GLU A 156 -3.89 21.26 7.26
CA GLU A 156 -3.89 21.82 8.63
C GLU A 156 -4.15 20.75 9.70
N LEU A 157 -4.18 19.47 9.31
CA LEU A 157 -4.28 18.37 10.24
C LEU A 157 -3.02 18.25 11.09
N HIS A 158 -3.23 18.09 12.39
CA HIS A 158 -2.19 17.75 13.35
C HIS A 158 -1.96 16.24 13.37
N PRO A 159 -0.79 15.76 13.85
CA PRO A 159 -0.45 14.34 13.85
C PRO A 159 -1.48 13.42 14.52
N LEU A 160 -2.15 13.86 15.60
CA LEU A 160 -3.19 13.07 16.25
C LEU A 160 -4.42 12.87 15.35
N GLU A 161 -4.83 13.89 14.61
CA GLU A 161 -5.97 13.84 13.67
C GLU A 161 -5.62 13.04 12.43
N MET A 162 -4.38 13.15 11.93
CA MET A 162 -3.87 12.27 10.87
C MET A 162 -3.85 10.80 11.32
N GLY A 163 -3.53 10.55 12.60
CA GLY A 163 -3.64 9.25 13.24
C GLY A 163 -5.08 8.72 13.28
N GLU A 164 -6.07 9.58 13.50
CA GLU A 164 -7.49 9.21 13.45
C GLU A 164 -7.94 8.85 12.02
N ILE A 165 -7.52 9.63 11.01
CA ILE A 165 -7.79 9.31 9.60
C ILE A 165 -7.12 7.98 9.21
N LEU A 166 -5.89 7.73 9.64
CA LEU A 166 -5.19 6.46 9.39
C LEU A 166 -5.89 5.29 10.11
N ALA A 167 -6.37 5.49 11.33
CA ALA A 167 -7.20 4.49 12.02
C ALA A 167 -8.47 4.15 11.25
N LEU A 168 -9.15 5.19 10.74
CA LEU A 168 -10.35 5.02 9.93
C LEU A 168 -10.03 4.35 8.58
N TYR A 169 -8.89 4.63 7.97
CA TYR A 169 -8.41 3.93 6.78
C TYR A 169 -8.22 2.43 7.04
N ASN A 170 -7.60 2.06 8.17
CA ASN A 170 -7.32 0.66 8.50
C ASN A 170 -8.58 -0.12 8.85
N ASN A 171 -9.56 0.50 9.52
CA ASN A 171 -10.84 -0.15 9.82
C ASN A 171 -11.98 0.88 9.96
N PRO A 172 -12.67 1.24 8.85
CA PRO A 172 -13.68 2.30 8.86
C PRO A 172 -14.78 2.09 9.89
N ARG A 173 -15.29 0.86 10.01
CA ARG A 173 -16.40 0.56 10.92
C ARG A 173 -15.96 0.61 12.38
N LYS A 174 -14.83 -0.01 12.70
CA LYS A 174 -14.36 -0.12 14.09
C LYS A 174 -13.83 1.22 14.61
N SER A 175 -13.12 1.97 13.77
CA SER A 175 -12.53 3.27 14.11
C SER A 175 -13.43 4.48 13.82
N ASN A 176 -14.72 4.26 13.56
CA ASN A 176 -15.68 5.36 13.44
C ASN A 176 -15.94 5.98 14.82
N ARG A 177 -15.50 7.23 15.04
CA ARG A 177 -15.66 7.97 16.30
C ARG A 177 -17.11 8.16 16.76
N TYR A 178 -18.07 8.18 15.83
CA TYR A 178 -19.50 8.33 16.16
C TYR A 178 -20.13 7.01 16.60
N ARG A 179 -19.53 5.87 16.24
CA ARG A 179 -19.98 4.53 16.64
C ARG A 179 -19.20 4.01 17.85
N ASN A 180 -17.88 4.12 17.82
CA ASN A 180 -16.95 3.60 18.82
C ASN A 180 -15.93 4.67 19.23
N PRO A 181 -16.34 5.71 19.98
CA PRO A 181 -15.49 6.86 20.30
C PRO A 181 -14.21 6.48 21.07
N GLU A 182 -14.31 5.55 22.02
CA GLU A 182 -13.18 5.10 22.82
C GLU A 182 -12.13 4.39 21.95
N TYR A 183 -12.56 3.42 21.13
CA TYR A 183 -11.66 2.69 20.23
C TYR A 183 -11.04 3.61 19.18
N ALA A 184 -11.81 4.55 18.63
CA ALA A 184 -11.30 5.53 17.67
C ALA A 184 -10.18 6.38 18.31
N LYS A 185 -10.40 6.87 19.53
CA LYS A 185 -9.40 7.65 20.29
C LYS A 185 -8.15 6.82 20.62
N GLU A 186 -8.33 5.59 21.09
CA GLU A 186 -7.23 4.67 21.40
C GLU A 186 -6.37 4.42 20.14
N ARG A 187 -7.03 4.13 19.01
CA ARG A 187 -6.31 3.82 17.77
C ARG A 187 -5.61 5.04 17.16
N ALA A 188 -6.23 6.23 17.23
CA ALA A 188 -5.58 7.48 16.83
C ALA A 188 -4.34 7.76 17.70
N THR A 189 -4.46 7.59 19.01
CA THR A 189 -3.36 7.77 19.97
C THR A 189 -2.23 6.79 19.72
N TYR A 190 -2.54 5.54 19.36
CA TYR A 190 -1.53 4.56 18.97
C TYR A 190 -0.67 5.05 17.80
N PHE A 191 -1.29 5.53 16.70
CA PHE A 191 -0.55 6.04 15.55
C PHE A 191 0.23 7.31 15.86
N TYR A 192 -0.35 8.20 16.68
CA TYR A 192 0.36 9.38 17.16
C TYR A 192 1.61 9.01 17.98
N ASN A 193 1.52 8.02 18.85
CA ASN A 193 2.65 7.54 19.63
C ASN A 193 3.72 6.88 18.75
N LEU A 194 3.32 6.11 17.72
CA LEU A 194 4.26 5.58 16.72
C LEU A 194 5.01 6.71 16.00
N TYR A 195 4.28 7.75 15.57
CA TYR A 195 4.86 8.94 14.95
C TYR A 195 5.90 9.60 15.87
N LEU A 196 5.56 9.86 17.13
CA LEU A 196 6.50 10.46 18.10
C LEU A 196 7.72 9.58 18.37
N ASN A 197 7.54 8.27 18.46
CA ASN A 197 8.64 7.33 18.72
C ASN A 197 9.62 7.25 17.56
N ASN A 198 9.12 7.33 16.32
CA ASN A 198 9.96 7.28 15.13
C ASN A 198 10.62 8.64 14.80
N LEU A 199 10.08 9.77 15.27
CA LEU A 199 10.76 11.07 15.18
C LEU A 199 12.03 11.17 16.04
N LYS A 200 12.10 10.39 17.13
CA LYS A 200 13.23 10.41 18.08
C LYS A 200 14.39 9.51 17.66
N LYS A 201 14.22 8.72 16.60
CA LYS A 201 15.22 7.79 16.05
C LYS A 201 15.95 8.45 14.90
#